data_AF-K9PXW6-F1
#
_entry.id   AF-K9PXW6-F1
#
_cell.length_a   1.000
_cell.length_b   1.000
_cell.length_c   1.000
_cell.angle_alpha   90.00
_cell.angle_beta   90.00
_cell.angle_gamma   90.00
#
_symmetry.space_group_name_H-M   'P 1'
#
loop_
_entity.id
_entity.type
_entity.pdbx_description
1 polymer ?
#
loop_
_entity_poly.entity_id
_entity_poly.type
_entity_poly.pdbx_seq_one_letter_code
_entity_poly.pdbx_strand_id
1 'polypeptide(L)'
;MSNNENTDYSDAEYVFPEEEKLVYRVDIPVNPHAYSYDRIPSGYEPMGEIELRGRSYRSLASGRMPLWVLVGGWLFLGFPALGLSILILISGGWTMLPLFLMANIIPWILWRGTQAHFTKKKKRHR
;
A
#
# COMPACT_ATOMS: atom_id res chain seq x y z
N MET A 1 -51.94 39.31 46.41
CA MET A 1 -51.22 38.63 47.50
C MET A 1 -50.62 37.35 46.93
N SER A 2 -49.30 37.22 47.03
CA SER A 2 -48.46 36.19 46.43
C SER A 2 -48.41 34.97 47.36
N ASN A 3 -48.82 33.80 46.89
CA ASN A 3 -48.64 32.54 47.61
C ASN A 3 -47.52 31.75 46.95
N ASN A 4 -46.44 31.63 47.71
CA ASN A 4 -45.18 30.99 47.39
C ASN A 4 -45.27 29.54 47.90
N GLU A 5 -45.32 28.55 47.01
CA GLU A 5 -45.36 27.14 47.39
C GLU A 5 -44.06 26.47 46.91
N ASN A 6 -43.06 26.52 47.79
CA ASN A 6 -41.83 25.75 47.68
C ASN A 6 -42.19 24.27 47.84
N THR A 7 -42.12 23.52 46.75
CA THR A 7 -42.17 22.06 46.78
C THR A 7 -40.75 21.52 46.93
N ASP A 8 -40.46 21.12 48.15
CA ASP A 8 -39.28 20.38 48.60
C ASP A 8 -39.37 18.95 48.05
N TYR A 9 -38.47 18.56 47.14
CA TYR A 9 -38.41 17.20 46.59
C TYR A 9 -37.60 16.34 47.55
N SER A 10 -38.27 15.51 48.35
CA SER A 10 -37.63 14.47 49.15
C SER A 10 -37.11 13.36 48.23
N ASP A 11 -35.80 13.14 48.24
CA ASP A 11 -35.12 12.00 47.62
C ASP A 11 -35.70 10.67 48.12
N ALA A 12 -36.64 10.11 47.35
CA ALA A 12 -37.06 8.72 47.52
C ALA A 12 -35.97 7.83 46.91
N GLU A 13 -35.19 7.22 47.78
CA GLU A 13 -34.12 6.27 47.47
C GLU A 13 -34.68 5.10 46.64
N TYR A 14 -34.41 5.12 45.34
CA TYR A 14 -34.90 4.12 44.39
C TYR A 14 -34.00 2.88 44.47
N VAL A 15 -34.47 1.84 45.18
CA VAL A 15 -33.78 0.54 45.27
C VAL A 15 -33.99 -0.22 43.96
N PHE A 16 -32.93 -0.35 43.17
CA PHE A 16 -32.91 -1.22 41.98
C PHE A 16 -33.04 -2.69 42.42
N PRO A 17 -33.97 -3.49 41.85
CA PRO A 17 -33.94 -4.93 42.05
C PRO A 17 -32.67 -5.49 41.40
N GLU A 18 -31.89 -6.27 42.15
CA GLU A 18 -30.69 -6.94 41.64
C GLU A 18 -31.09 -7.87 40.47
N GLU A 19 -30.74 -7.47 39.25
CA GLU A 19 -30.90 -8.31 38.06
C GLU A 19 -30.04 -9.57 38.19
N GLU A 20 -30.68 -10.74 38.33
CA GLU A 20 -30.04 -12.03 38.16
C GLU A 20 -29.36 -12.07 36.77
N LYS A 21 -28.02 -12.00 36.76
CA LYS A 21 -27.22 -12.17 35.55
C LYS A 21 -27.42 -13.57 34.98
N LEU A 22 -28.33 -13.70 34.02
CA LEU A 22 -28.39 -14.87 33.15
C LEU A 22 -27.09 -14.96 32.36
N VAL A 23 -26.24 -15.90 32.75
CA VAL A 23 -24.98 -16.20 32.06
C VAL A 23 -25.33 -16.87 30.72
N TYR A 24 -25.46 -16.07 29.67
CA TYR A 24 -25.53 -16.57 28.31
C TYR A 24 -24.21 -17.25 27.95
N ARG A 25 -24.16 -18.58 28.06
CA ARG A 25 -23.08 -19.37 27.47
C ARG A 25 -23.37 -19.48 25.98
N VAL A 26 -22.71 -18.64 25.21
CA VAL A 26 -22.65 -18.78 23.75
C VAL A 26 -21.75 -19.97 23.47
N ASP A 27 -22.34 -21.10 23.11
CA ASP A 27 -21.60 -22.27 22.62
C ASP A 27 -20.99 -21.91 21.26
N ILE A 28 -19.73 -21.48 21.28
CA ILE A 28 -18.95 -21.25 20.06
C ILE A 28 -18.58 -22.64 19.54
N PRO A 29 -19.04 -23.04 18.33
CA PRO A 29 -18.69 -24.33 17.79
C PRO A 29 -17.17 -24.44 17.66
N VAL A 30 -16.62 -25.51 18.23
CA VAL A 30 -15.18 -25.77 18.22
C VAL A 30 -14.74 -25.98 16.78
N ASN A 31 -13.93 -25.03 16.32
CA ASN A 31 -13.03 -25.13 15.19
C ASN A 31 -13.73 -25.27 13.82
N PRO A 32 -14.05 -24.15 13.12
CA PRO A 32 -14.27 -24.26 11.68
C PRO A 32 -12.99 -24.85 11.10
N HIS A 33 -13.06 -26.06 10.53
CA HIS A 33 -11.94 -26.65 9.81
C HIS A 33 -11.34 -25.56 8.92
N ALA A 34 -10.12 -25.14 9.26
CA ALA A 34 -9.35 -24.26 8.40
C ALA A 34 -9.11 -25.05 7.13
N TYR A 35 -10.01 -24.93 6.16
CA TYR A 35 -9.76 -25.33 4.80
C TYR A 35 -8.54 -24.54 4.38
N SER A 36 -7.37 -25.19 4.45
CA SER A 36 -6.16 -24.69 3.82
C SER A 36 -6.44 -24.63 2.33
N TYR A 37 -6.94 -23.48 1.88
CA TYR A 37 -6.99 -23.08 0.50
C TYR A 37 -5.56 -22.80 0.02
N ASP A 38 -4.72 -23.83 -0.04
CA ASP A 38 -3.61 -23.87 -0.99
C ASP A 38 -4.14 -24.22 -2.40
N ARG A 39 -5.34 -23.73 -2.72
CA ARG A 39 -5.89 -23.79 -4.07
C ARG A 39 -5.14 -22.73 -4.86
N ILE A 40 -4.22 -23.17 -5.71
CA ILE A 40 -3.57 -22.29 -6.69
C ILE A 40 -4.73 -21.68 -7.51
N PRO A 41 -4.96 -20.36 -7.44
CA PRO A 41 -6.10 -19.76 -8.11
C PRO A 41 -5.94 -20.03 -9.62
N SER A 42 -6.84 -20.83 -10.17
CA SER A 42 -6.91 -21.05 -11.60
C SER A 42 -7.50 -19.80 -12.22
N GLY A 43 -6.81 -19.20 -13.19
CA GLY A 43 -7.28 -17.99 -13.91
C GLY A 43 -8.57 -18.19 -14.72
N TYR A 44 -9.23 -19.34 -14.61
CA TYR A 44 -10.52 -19.65 -15.20
C TYR A 44 -11.72 -19.22 -14.33
N GLU A 45 -11.51 -19.01 -13.02
CA GLU A 45 -12.55 -18.48 -12.15
C GLU A 45 -12.42 -16.94 -12.08
N PRO A 46 -13.51 -16.18 -12.28
CA PRO A 46 -13.46 -14.70 -12.32
C PRO A 46 -12.93 -14.10 -11.01
N MET A 47 -13.15 -14.79 -9.88
CA MET A 47 -12.60 -14.39 -8.58
C MET A 47 -11.08 -14.62 -8.48
N GLY A 48 -10.57 -15.70 -9.08
CA GLY A 48 -9.16 -16.04 -9.12
C GLY A 48 -8.34 -15.11 -10.03
N GLU A 49 -8.94 -14.58 -11.10
CA GLU A 49 -8.27 -13.60 -11.97
C GLU A 49 -7.93 -12.30 -11.23
N ILE A 50 -8.83 -11.82 -10.36
CA ILE A 50 -8.63 -10.60 -9.57
C ILE A 50 -7.50 -10.79 -8.56
N GLU A 51 -7.43 -11.94 -7.88
CA GLU A 51 -6.34 -12.28 -6.98
C GLU A 51 -5.00 -12.42 -7.71
N LEU A 52 -4.99 -13.07 -8.88
CA LEU A 52 -3.78 -13.21 -9.71
C LEU A 52 -3.28 -11.85 -10.20
N ARG A 53 -4.18 -10.98 -10.67
CA ARG A 53 -3.83 -9.60 -11.04
C ARG A 53 -3.29 -8.84 -9.84
N GLY A 54 -3.99 -8.82 -8.71
CA GLY A 54 -3.55 -8.15 -7.49
C GLY A 54 -2.17 -8.60 -7.00
N ARG A 55 -1.88 -9.91 -7.08
CA ARG A 55 -0.58 -10.49 -6.73
C ARG A 55 0.51 -10.10 -7.73
N SER A 56 0.20 -10.05 -9.03
CA SER A 56 1.14 -9.61 -10.06
C SER A 56 1.52 -8.13 -9.90
N TYR A 57 0.55 -7.26 -9.58
CA TYR A 57 0.81 -5.84 -9.31
C TYR A 57 1.57 -5.63 -7.99
N ARG A 58 1.27 -6.41 -6.94
CA ARG A 58 2.06 -6.38 -5.70
C ARG A 58 3.49 -6.85 -5.93
N SER A 59 3.72 -7.84 -6.78
CA SER A 59 5.05 -8.29 -7.18
C SER A 59 5.85 -7.18 -7.87
N LEU A 60 5.22 -6.47 -8.80
CA LEU A 60 5.80 -5.31 -9.50
C LEU A 60 6.11 -4.16 -8.53
N ALA A 61 5.17 -3.79 -7.66
CA ALA A 61 5.36 -2.75 -6.65
C ALA A 61 6.37 -3.12 -5.55
N SER A 62 6.56 -4.42 -5.29
CA SER A 62 7.57 -4.89 -4.32
C SER A 62 9.01 -4.82 -4.83
N GLY A 63 9.26 -4.31 -6.04
CA GLY A 63 10.61 -4.15 -6.58
C GLY A 63 11.27 -5.45 -7.02
N ARG A 64 10.49 -6.50 -7.32
CA ARG A 64 10.95 -7.72 -8.02
C ARG A 64 10.89 -7.56 -9.54
N MET A 65 11.11 -6.35 -10.05
CA MET A 65 11.22 -6.18 -11.50
C MET A 65 12.42 -7.00 -12.01
N PRO A 66 12.29 -7.68 -13.16
CA PRO A 66 13.40 -8.43 -13.74
C PRO A 66 14.55 -7.47 -14.01
N LEU A 67 15.78 -7.85 -13.62
CA LEU A 67 16.96 -7.03 -13.84
C LEU A 67 17.15 -6.67 -15.33
N TRP A 68 16.74 -7.56 -16.24
CA TRP A 68 16.71 -7.32 -17.68
C TRP A 68 15.81 -6.16 -18.10
N VAL A 69 14.65 -5.96 -17.45
CA VAL A 69 13.77 -4.82 -17.73
C VAL A 69 14.45 -3.52 -17.35
N LEU A 70 15.20 -3.53 -16.26
CA LEU A 70 15.93 -2.37 -15.78
C LEU A 70 17.13 -2.02 -16.66
N VAL A 71 17.89 -3.04 -17.08
CA VAL A 71 18.98 -2.88 -18.07
C VAL A 71 18.43 -2.42 -19.42
N GLY A 72 17.32 -3.01 -19.87
CA GLY A 72 16.64 -2.61 -21.12
C GLY A 72 16.15 -1.17 -21.07
N GLY A 73 15.49 -0.76 -19.99
CA GLY A 73 15.06 0.63 -19.81
C GLY A 73 16.23 1.62 -19.80
N TRP A 74 17.36 1.24 -19.21
CA TRP A 74 18.58 2.06 -19.24
C TRP A 74 19.17 2.16 -20.65
N LEU A 75 19.19 1.06 -21.40
CA LEU A 75 19.72 1.03 -22.76
C LEU A 75 18.84 1.83 -23.73
N PHE A 76 17.52 1.66 -23.65
CA PHE A 76 16.57 2.27 -24.59
C PHE A 76 16.15 3.69 -24.23
N LEU A 77 16.05 4.04 -22.94
CA LEU A 77 15.65 5.39 -22.52
C LEU A 77 16.79 6.18 -21.88
N GLY A 78 17.69 5.52 -21.15
CA GLY A 78 18.83 6.20 -20.53
C GLY A 78 19.87 6.65 -21.54
N PHE A 79 20.26 5.77 -22.47
CA PHE A 79 21.33 6.06 -23.44
C PHE A 79 20.99 7.23 -24.39
N PRO A 80 19.78 7.30 -24.98
CA PRO A 80 19.40 8.45 -25.81
C PRO A 80 19.30 9.75 -25.01
N ALA A 81 18.78 9.68 -23.78
CA ALA A 81 18.71 10.84 -22.89
C ALA A 81 20.11 11.36 -22.55
N LEU A 82 21.07 10.48 -22.28
CA LEU A 82 22.47 10.85 -22.07
C LEU A 82 23.09 11.46 -23.32
N GLY A 83 22.88 10.88 -24.49
CA GLY A 83 23.37 11.43 -25.76
C GLY A 83 22.84 12.85 -26.02
N LEU A 84 21.54 13.07 -25.81
CA LEU A 84 20.92 14.40 -25.90
C LEU A 84 21.49 15.36 -24.86
N SER A 85 21.71 14.90 -23.63
CA SER A 85 22.26 15.73 -22.57
C SER A 85 23.67 16.23 -22.91
N ILE A 86 24.51 15.36 -23.50
CA ILE A 86 25.86 15.71 -23.97
C ILE A 86 25.78 16.72 -25.11
N LEU A 87 24.89 16.50 -26.08
CA LEU A 87 24.70 17.40 -27.22
C LEU A 87 24.27 18.81 -26.76
N ILE A 88 23.35 18.88 -25.80
CA ILE A 88 22.89 20.15 -25.20
C ILE A 88 24.03 20.84 -24.46
N LEU A 89 24.84 20.08 -23.72
CA LEU A 89 25.99 20.61 -22.98
C LEU A 89 27.02 21.25 -23.92
N ILE A 90 27.31 20.60 -25.05
CA ILE A 90 28.22 21.10 -26.08
C ILE A 90 27.64 22.34 -26.77
N SER A 91 26.33 22.37 -27.00
CA SER A 91 25.65 23.49 -27.65
C SER A 91 25.64 24.77 -26.78
N GLY A 92 25.83 24.70 -25.46
CA GLY A 92 25.96 25.85 -24.57
C GLY A 92 24.71 26.76 -24.47
N GLY A 93 23.58 26.36 -25.03
CA GLY A 93 22.37 27.19 -25.13
C GLY A 93 21.57 27.20 -23.82
N TRP A 94 21.45 28.38 -23.20
CA TRP A 94 20.63 28.57 -21.99
C TRP A 94 19.13 28.32 -22.24
N THR A 95 18.68 28.46 -23.49
CA THR A 95 17.31 28.16 -23.92
C THR A 95 16.98 26.67 -23.90
N MET A 96 17.99 25.78 -23.90
CA MET A 96 17.82 24.32 -23.92
C MET A 96 17.75 23.70 -22.52
N LEU A 97 17.93 24.51 -21.46
CA LEU A 97 17.88 24.08 -20.06
C LEU A 97 16.57 23.38 -19.66
N PRO A 98 15.36 23.86 -20.04
CA PRO A 98 14.13 23.13 -19.73
C PRO A 98 14.05 21.76 -20.44
N LEU A 99 14.57 21.67 -21.66
CA LEU A 99 14.61 20.41 -22.42
C LEU A 99 15.58 19.41 -21.76
N PHE A 100 16.72 19.90 -21.28
CA PHE A 100 17.69 19.11 -20.52
C PHE A 100 17.08 18.54 -19.24
N LEU A 101 16.33 19.36 -18.46
CA LEU A 101 15.67 18.88 -17.25
C LEU A 101 14.65 17.79 -17.57
N MET A 102 13.82 17.99 -18.58
CA MET A 102 12.82 17.00 -19.00
C MET A 102 13.45 15.69 -19.46
N ALA A 103 14.53 15.75 -20.24
CA ALA A 103 15.25 14.57 -20.70
C ALA A 103 15.86 13.75 -19.54
N ASN A 104 16.29 14.43 -18.47
CA ASN A 104 16.94 13.78 -17.32
C ASN A 104 15.97 13.20 -16.28
N ILE A 105 14.67 13.51 -16.34
CA ILE A 105 13.67 12.94 -15.42
C ILE A 105 13.62 11.41 -15.54
N ILE A 106 13.65 10.91 -16.77
CA ILE A 106 13.55 9.47 -17.07
C ILE A 106 14.73 8.68 -16.48
N PRO A 107 16.00 9.00 -16.80
CA PRO A 107 17.15 8.31 -16.20
C PRO A 107 17.21 8.48 -14.67
N TRP A 108 16.74 9.61 -14.12
CA TRP A 108 16.66 9.79 -12.66
C TRP A 108 15.66 8.83 -12.01
N ILE A 109 14.47 8.65 -12.59
CA ILE A 109 13.49 7.66 -12.12
C ILE A 109 14.06 6.23 -12.22
N LEU A 110 14.71 5.90 -13.34
CA LEU A 110 15.35 4.61 -13.53
C LEU A 110 16.42 4.38 -12.46
N TRP A 111 17.28 5.37 -12.19
CA TRP A 111 18.32 5.29 -11.17
C TRP A 111 17.77 4.99 -9.77
N ARG A 112 16.66 5.64 -9.39
CA ARG A 112 15.95 5.37 -8.12
C ARG A 112 15.47 3.91 -8.03
N GLY A 113 14.90 3.38 -9.13
CA GLY A 113 14.48 1.99 -9.23
C GLY A 113 15.66 1.02 -9.14
N THR A 114 16.78 1.35 -9.79
CA THR A 114 18.01 0.56 -9.76
C THR A 114 18.54 0.42 -8.33
N GLN A 115 18.65 1.52 -7.60
CA GLN A 115 19.13 1.49 -6.22
C GLN A 115 18.27 0.60 -5.32
N ALA A 116 16.93 0.73 -5.40
CA ALA A 116 16.01 -0.07 -4.59
C ALA A 116 16.15 -1.58 -4.85
N HIS A 117 16.44 -1.98 -6.09
CA HIS A 117 16.67 -3.37 -6.45
C HIS A 117 17.97 -3.92 -5.83
N PHE A 118 19.05 -3.13 -5.84
CA PHE A 118 20.33 -3.57 -5.25
C PHE A 118 20.33 -3.57 -3.72
N THR A 119 19.54 -2.73 -3.05
CA THR A 119 19.49 -2.70 -1.57
C THR A 119 18.89 -3.97 -0.97
N LYS A 120 17.94 -4.64 -1.66
CA LYS A 120 17.22 -5.80 -1.11
C LYS A 120 18.03 -7.09 -1.07
N LYS A 121 19.08 -7.23 -1.90
CA LYS A 121 19.94 -8.42 -1.88
C LYS A 121 20.73 -8.57 -0.57
N LYS A 122 20.97 -7.48 0.17
CA LYS A 122 21.79 -7.50 1.38
C LYS A 122 21.05 -8.04 2.63
N LYS A 123 19.72 -8.14 2.60
CA LYS A 123 18.90 -8.53 3.77
C LYS A 123 18.55 -10.02 3.86
N ARG A 124 18.91 -10.85 2.88
CA ARG A 124 18.53 -12.27 2.85
C ARG A 124 19.64 -13.23 3.34
N HIS A 125 20.72 -12.68 3.89
CA HIS A 125 21.90 -13.45 4.34
C HIS A 125 22.24 -13.25 5.83
N ARG A 126 21.30 -12.70 6.60
CA ARG A 126 21.26 -12.73 8.06
C ARG A 126 19.94 -13.37 8.48
#